data_AF-A0A0X8G808-F1
#
_entry.id   AF-A0A0X8G808-F1
#
_cell.length_a   1.000
_cell.length_b   1.000
_cell.length_c   1.000
_cell.angle_alpha   90.00
_cell.angle_beta   90.00
_cell.angle_gamma   90.00
#
_symmetry.space_group_name_H-M   'P 1'
#
loop_
_entity.id
_entity.type
_entity.pdbx_description
1 polymer ?
#
loop_
_entity_poly.entity_id
_entity_poly.type
_entity_poly.pdbx_seq_one_letter_code
_entity_poly.pdbx_strand_id
1 'polypeptide(L)' 'MNTYKNQSFLKLTIRFGLVFLVIVSAIKIIISIFNHSGIDGMMDEYFSPNGFEQFAKTQVLMSALYGAFMAGYYRFIKK' A
#
# COMPACT_ATOMS: atom_id res chain seq x y z
N MET A 1 22.23 -18.06 -3.10
CA MET A 1 21.83 -17.99 -1.67
C MET A 1 20.61 -17.07 -1.58
N ASN A 2 19.49 -17.51 -0.99
CA ASN A 2 18.20 -16.81 -1.10
C ASN A 2 18.25 -15.48 -0.32
N THR A 3 18.40 -14.35 -1.01
CA THR A 3 18.66 -13.00 -0.45
C THR A 3 17.60 -12.53 0.56
N TYR A 4 16.42 -13.14 0.53
CA TYR A 4 15.29 -12.85 1.40
C TYR A 4 15.30 -13.65 2.72
N LYS A 5 15.96 -14.82 2.77
CA LYS A 5 16.01 -15.64 4.00
C LYS A 5 16.84 -15.01 5.12
N ASN A 6 17.89 -14.28 4.77
CA ASN A 6 18.78 -13.63 5.74
C ASN A 6 18.34 -12.22 6.16
N GLN A 7 17.24 -11.69 5.62
CA GLN A 7 16.74 -10.37 6.02
C GLN A 7 15.71 -10.48 7.15
N SER A 8 15.70 -9.50 8.05
CA SER A 8 14.69 -9.39 9.11
C SER A 8 13.29 -9.34 8.50
N PHE A 9 12.35 -10.08 9.10
CA PHE A 9 10.95 -10.12 8.68
C PHE A 9 10.35 -8.71 8.60
N LEU A 10 10.61 -7.86 9.59
CA LEU A 10 10.14 -6.47 9.60
C LEU A 10 10.68 -5.66 8.40
N LYS A 11 11.94 -5.88 8.01
CA LYS A 11 12.55 -5.21 6.86
C LYS A 11 11.86 -5.61 5.55
N LEU A 12 11.53 -6.90 5.39
CA LEU A 12 10.75 -7.41 4.26
C LEU A 12 9.33 -6.85 4.26
N THR A 13 8.67 -6.86 5.41
CA THR A 13 7.30 -6.36 5.58
C THR A 13 7.20 -4.90 5.18
N ILE A 14 8.10 -4.06 5.70
CA ILE A 14 8.14 -2.63 5.36
C ILE A 14 8.43 -2.45 3.86
N ARG A 15 9.37 -3.22 3.29
CA ARG A 15 9.71 -3.11 1.86
C ARG A 15 8.52 -3.46 0.96
N PHE A 16 7.86 -4.59 1.19
CA PHE A 16 6.70 -5.00 0.38
C PHE A 16 5.49 -4.11 0.65
N GLY A 17 5.27 -3.71 1.90
CA GLY A 17 4.21 -2.79 2.29
C GLY A 17 4.36 -1.41 1.63
N LEU A 18 5.56 -0.82 1.64
CA LEU A 18 5.82 0.47 0.99
C LEU A 18 5.57 0.42 -0.53
N VAL A 19 6.02 -0.63 -1.20
CA VAL A 19 5.78 -0.80 -2.64
C VAL A 19 4.27 -0.90 -2.93
N PHE A 20 3.55 -1.70 -2.15
CA PHE A 20 2.10 -1.82 -2.28
C PHE A 20 1.38 -0.49 -1.99
N LEU A 21 1.79 0.21 -0.93
CA LEU A 21 1.23 1.50 -0.55
C LEU A 21 1.32 2.48 -1.71
N VAL A 22 2.50 2.66 -2.30
CA VAL A 22 2.71 3.61 -3.41
C VAL A 22 1.90 3.23 -4.63
N ILE A 23 1.97 1.96 -5.07
CA ILE A 23 1.30 1.51 -6.29
C ILE A 23 -0.22 1.61 -6.17
N VAL A 24 -0.79 1.09 -5.08
CA VAL A 24 -2.24 1.09 -4.89
C VAL A 24 -2.77 2.51 -4.67
N SER A 25 -2.01 3.38 -3.99
CA SER A 25 -2.38 4.79 -3.87
C SER A 25 -2.42 5.49 -5.22
N ALA A 26 -1.40 5.29 -6.06
CA ALA A 26 -1.36 5.87 -7.40
C ALA A 26 -2.53 5.38 -8.26
N ILE A 27 -2.84 4.08 -8.24
CA ILE A 27 -3.97 3.50 -8.96
C ILE A 27 -5.30 4.13 -8.49
N LYS A 28 -5.52 4.24 -7.17
CA LYS A 28 -6.75 4.85 -6.63
C LYS A 28 -6.90 6.32 -7.04
N ILE A 29 -5.82 7.09 -6.99
CA ILE A 29 -5.80 8.49 -7.44
C ILE A 29 -6.21 8.57 -8.92
N ILE A 30 -5.60 7.76 -9.78
CA ILE A 30 -5.92 7.71 -11.21
C ILE A 30 -7.39 7.35 -11.43
N ILE A 31 -7.88 6.28 -10.80
CA ILE A 31 -9.28 5.85 -10.90
C ILE A 31 -10.23 6.97 -10.44
N SER A 32 -9.91 7.65 -9.35
CA SER A 32 -10.75 8.72 -8.82
C SER A 32 -10.83 9.92 -9.75
N ILE A 33 -9.72 10.29 -10.41
CA ILE A 33 -9.72 11.35 -11.43
C ILE A 33 -10.67 11.01 -12.59
N PHE A 34 -10.69 9.75 -13.05
CA PHE A 34 -11.61 9.31 -14.10
C PHE A 34 -13.07 9.25 -13.66
N ASN A 35 -13.32 8.93 -12.39
CA ASN A 35 -14.67 8.70 -11.86
C ASN A 35 -15.34 9.96 -11.29
N HIS A 36 -14.57 10.95 -10.83
CA HIS A 36 -15.08 12.12 -10.09
C HIS A 36 -14.88 13.45 -10.84
N SER A 37 -15.07 13.46 -12.16
CA SER A 37 -15.05 14.69 -12.96
C SER A 37 -13.70 15.42 -12.97
N GLY A 38 -12.58 14.70 -12.82
CA GLY A 38 -11.23 15.26 -12.89
C GLY A 38 -10.55 15.44 -11.53
N ILE A 39 -9.61 16.38 -11.47
CA ILE A 39 -8.72 16.58 -10.32
C ILE A 39 -9.49 17.12 -9.11
N ASP A 40 -10.50 17.97 -9.34
CA ASP A 40 -11.25 18.62 -8.27
C ASP A 40 -12.07 17.61 -7.45
N GLY A 41 -12.76 16.66 -8.10
CA GLY A 41 -13.50 15.63 -7.38
C GLY A 41 -12.59 14.59 -6.71
N MET A 42 -11.40 14.34 -7.23
CA MET A 42 -10.40 13.54 -6.52
C MET A 42 -9.89 14.25 -5.25
N MET A 43 -9.75 15.57 -5.29
CA MET A 43 -9.36 16.36 -4.12
C MET A 43 -10.43 16.33 -3.03
N ASP A 44 -11.70 16.46 -3.42
CA ASP A 44 -12.81 16.40 -2.47
C ASP A 44 -12.94 15.01 -1.80
N GLU A 45 -12.79 13.95 -2.59
CA GLU A 45 -12.91 12.56 -2.10
C GLU A 45 -11.75 12.12 -1.20
N TYR A 46 -10.50 12.40 -1.59
CA TYR A 46 -9.32 11.84 -0.89
C TYR A 46 -8.50 12.85 -0.11
N PHE A 47 -8.65 14.14 -0.35
CA PHE A 47 -7.87 15.19 0.31
C PHE A 47 -8.71 16.14 1.17
N SER A 48 -10.01 15.87 1.32
CA SER A 48 -10.82 16.48 2.38
C SER A 48 -10.34 16.03 3.77
N PRO A 49 -10.56 16.83 4.84
CA PRO A 49 -10.06 16.53 6.17
C PRO A 49 -10.42 15.13 6.69
N ASN A 50 -11.64 14.66 6.38
CA ASN A 50 -12.11 13.33 6.78
C ASN A 50 -11.72 12.25 5.77
N GLY A 51 -11.74 12.57 4.46
CA GLY A 51 -11.40 11.64 3.39
C GLY A 51 -9.92 11.23 3.43
N PHE A 52 -9.03 12.17 3.70
CA PHE A 52 -7.59 11.90 3.78
C PHE A 52 -7.23 10.96 4.93
N GLU A 53 -7.80 11.17 6.12
CA GLU A 53 -7.55 10.28 7.26
C GLU A 53 -8.04 8.86 6.96
N GLN A 54 -9.26 8.71 6.43
CA GLN A 54 -9.82 7.41 6.10
C GLN A 54 -9.02 6.71 4.99
N PHE A 55 -8.60 7.46 3.97
CA PHE A 55 -7.74 6.97 2.89
C PHE A 55 -6.41 6.49 3.45
N ALA A 56 -5.70 7.32 4.21
CA ALA A 56 -4.41 7.01 4.78
C ALA A 56 -4.48 5.81 5.72
N LYS A 57 -5.46 5.77 6.63
CA LYS A 57 -5.66 4.66 7.57
C LYS A 57 -5.91 3.33 6.84
N THR A 58 -6.80 3.33 5.86
CA THR A 58 -7.10 2.15 5.05
C THR A 58 -5.86 1.69 4.28
N GLN A 59 -5.13 2.63 3.68
CA GLN A 59 -3.96 2.33 2.87
C GLN A 59 -2.81 1.76 3.70
N VAL A 60 -2.54 2.37 4.86
CA VAL A 60 -1.52 1.89 5.81
C VAL A 60 -1.89 0.50 6.32
N LEU A 61 -3.14 0.27 6.72
CA LEU A 61 -3.58 -1.04 7.20
C LEU A 61 -3.43 -2.13 6.13
N MET A 62 -3.94 -1.89 4.92
CA MET A 62 -3.84 -2.85 3.81
C MET A 62 -2.39 -3.11 3.39
N SER A 63 -1.57 -2.07 3.34
CA SER A 63 -0.15 -2.20 3.01
C SER A 63 0.64 -2.98 4.06
N ALA A 64 0.32 -2.80 5.36
CA ALA A 64 0.94 -3.53 6.45
C ALA A 64 0.58 -5.02 6.39
N LEU A 65 -0.70 -5.33 6.16
CA LEU A 65 -1.17 -6.71 5.98
C LEU A 65 -0.50 -7.36 4.77
N TYR A 66 -0.54 -6.70 3.60
CA TYR A 66 0.09 -7.21 2.38
C TYR A 66 1.60 -7.43 2.57
N GLY A 67 2.28 -6.46 3.18
CA GLY A 67 3.69 -6.55 3.50
C GLY A 67 4.01 -7.75 4.39
N ALA A 68 3.21 -7.98 5.44
CA ALA A 68 3.39 -9.10 6.36
C ALA A 68 3.14 -10.44 5.67
N PHE A 69 2.10 -10.54 4.84
CA PHE A 69 1.82 -11.73 4.03
C PHE A 69 2.97 -12.05 3.07
N MET A 70 3.46 -11.05 2.33
CA MET A 70 4.56 -11.24 1.39
C MET A 70 5.87 -11.58 2.10
N ALA A 71 6.18 -10.89 3.20
CA ALA A 71 7.35 -11.22 4.01
C ALA A 71 7.26 -12.66 4.55
N GLY A 72 6.07 -13.10 4.97
CA GLY A 72 5.82 -14.46 5.41
C GLY A 72 6.03 -15.47 4.29
N TYR A 73 5.44 -15.23 3.11
CA TYR A 73 5.60 -16.08 1.94
C TYR A 73 7.06 -16.23 1.52
N TYR A 74 7.79 -15.12 1.37
CA TYR A 74 9.18 -15.13 0.91
C TYR A 74 10.16 -15.70 1.94
N ARG A 75 9.84 -15.62 3.24
CA ARG A 75 10.71 -16.12 4.31
C ARG A 75 10.43 -17.58 4.66
N PHE A 76 9.16 -17.98 4.74
CA PHE A 76 8.76 -19.29 5.28
C PHE A 76 8.34 -20.30 4.21
N ILE A 77 7.75 -19.85 3.11
CA ILE A 77 7.13 -20.75 2.12
C ILE A 77 8.02 -20.90 0.88
N LYS A 78 8.56 -19.80 0.38
CA LYS A 78 9.43 -19.81 -0.80
C LYS A 78 10.81 -20.37 -0.45
N LYS A 79 11.10 -21.60 -0.90
CA LYS A 79 12.38 -22.29 -0.66
C LYS A 79 13.55 -21.61 -1.38
#